data_AF-A0A352Z022-F1
#
_entry.id   AF-A0A352Z022-F1
#
_cell.length_a   1.000
_cell.length_b   1.000
_cell.length_c   1.000
_cell.angle_alpha   90.00
_cell.angle_beta   90.00
_cell.angle_gamma   90.00
#
_symmetry.space_group_name_H-M   'P 1'
#
loop_
_entity.id
_entity.type
_entity.pdbx_description
1 polymer ?
#
loop_
_entity_poly.entity_id
_entity_poly.type
_entity_poly.pdbx_seq_one_letter_code
_entity_poly.pdbx_strand_id
1 'polypeptide(L)'
;MKEFYRRTLTGAWIVIFTLGGFWLHPVSFFLTGLVIMSGTQYEYYKIIRETGIEAQMCAGMITGGAAYLLATFIASGVLGYRFFLLLIPLFAALMITELYR
;
A
#
# COMPACT_ATOMS: atom_id res chain seq x y z
N MET A 1 -12.74 10.47 -31.04
CA MET A 1 -11.55 9.57 -31.16
C MET A 1 -10.50 9.78 -30.06
N LYS A 2 -10.20 11.01 -29.61
CA LYS A 2 -9.21 11.24 -28.52
C LYS A 2 -9.50 10.47 -27.23
N GLU A 3 -10.76 10.40 -26.81
CA GLU A 3 -11.17 9.68 -25.59
C GLU A 3 -10.99 8.16 -25.69
N PHE A 4 -11.31 7.56 -26.84
CA PHE A 4 -11.14 6.12 -27.04
C PHE A 4 -9.65 5.73 -26.98
N TYR A 5 -8.80 6.48 -27.68
CA TYR A 5 -7.35 6.25 -27.67
C TYR A 5 -6.74 6.41 -26.27
N ARG A 6 -7.13 7.47 -25.54
CA ARG A 6 -6.66 7.71 -24.16
C ARG A 6 -7.03 6.56 -23.23
N ARG A 7 -8.29 6.12 -23.25
CA ARG A 7 -8.79 5.03 -22.38
C ARG A 7 -8.12 3.69 -22.66
N THR A 8 -7.91 3.36 -23.94
CA THR A 8 -7.22 2.13 -24.34
C THR A 8 -5.75 2.17 -23.93
N LEU A 9 -5.06 3.30 -24.13
CA LEU A 9 -3.66 3.44 -23.76
C LEU A 9 -3.46 3.35 -22.24
N THR A 10 -4.33 4.03 -21.46
CA THR A 10 -4.27 3.93 -19.99
C THR A 10 -4.58 2.53 -19.49
N GLY A 11 -5.52 1.82 -20.12
CA GLY A 11 -5.84 0.43 -19.78
C GLY A 11 -4.67 -0.52 -20.06
N ALA A 12 -4.09 -0.44 -21.26
CA ALA A 12 -2.91 -1.22 -21.63
C ALA A 12 -1.73 -0.94 -20.69
N TRP A 13 -1.51 0.33 -20.34
CA TRP A 13 -0.46 0.73 -19.40
C TRP A 13 -0.63 0.09 -18.02
N ILE A 14 -1.85 0.13 -17.45
CA ILE A 14 -2.13 -0.49 -16.14
C ILE A 14 -1.83 -1.99 -16.17
N VAL A 15 -2.23 -2.68 -17.24
CA VAL A 15 -2.00 -4.12 -17.40
C VAL A 15 -0.50 -4.41 -17.50
N ILE A 16 0.24 -3.67 -18.32
CA ILE A 16 1.69 -3.84 -18.46
C ILE A 16 2.40 -3.56 -17.12
N PHE A 17 1.98 -2.52 -16.40
CA PHE A 17 2.56 -2.16 -15.11
C PHE A 17 2.30 -3.23 -14.03
N THR A 18 1.06 -3.74 -13.95
CA THR A 18 0.66 -4.73 -12.94
C THR A 18 1.22 -6.12 -13.25
N LEU A 19 0.98 -6.65 -14.46
CA LEU A 19 1.50 -7.96 -14.86
C LEU A 19 3.02 -7.95 -15.01
N GLY A 20 3.58 -6.92 -15.64
CA GLY A 20 5.02 -6.78 -15.78
C GLY A 20 5.70 -6.59 -14.42
N GLY A 21 5.12 -5.77 -13.55
CA GLY A 21 5.61 -5.56 -12.19
C GLY A 21 5.68 -6.86 -11.39
N PHE A 22 4.62 -7.67 -11.43
CA PHE A 22 4.55 -8.90 -10.64
C PHE A 22 5.38 -10.05 -11.19
N TRP A 23 5.64 -10.10 -12.50
CA TRP A 23 6.25 -11.27 -13.13
C TRP A 23 7.76 -11.14 -13.38
N LEU A 24 8.29 -9.92 -13.54
CA LEU A 24 9.65 -9.75 -14.06
C LEU A 24 10.77 -10.05 -13.05
N HIS A 25 10.64 -9.57 -11.82
CA HIS A 25 11.68 -9.67 -10.80
C HIS A 25 11.10 -9.41 -9.38
N PRO A 26 11.63 -10.02 -8.30
CA PRO A 26 11.15 -9.78 -6.93
C PRO A 26 11.17 -8.30 -6.50
N VAL A 27 12.16 -7.53 -6.98
CA VAL A 27 12.24 -6.07 -6.72
C VAL A 27 11.14 -5.32 -7.47
N SER A 28 10.84 -5.70 -8.71
CA SER A 28 9.73 -5.11 -9.47
C SER A 28 8.39 -5.44 -8.81
N PHE A 29 8.21 -6.67 -8.33
CA PHE A 29 7.02 -7.07 -7.58
C PHE A 29 6.85 -6.19 -6.33
N PHE A 30 7.93 -6.03 -5.56
CA PHE A 30 7.96 -5.20 -4.37
C PHE A 30 7.56 -3.75 -4.67
N LEU A 31 8.19 -3.12 -5.67
CA LEU A 31 7.91 -1.72 -6.03
C LEU A 31 6.49 -1.53 -6.56
N THR A 32 6.03 -2.42 -7.44
CA THR A 32 4.67 -2.36 -8.00
C THR A 32 3.63 -2.51 -6.90
N GLY A 33 3.80 -3.48 -6.00
CA GLY A 33 2.91 -3.64 -4.85
C GLY A 33 2.94 -2.44 -3.91
N LEU A 34 4.10 -1.81 -3.67
CA LEU A 34 4.23 -0.62 -2.83
C LEU A 34 3.49 0.59 -3.42
N VAL A 35 3.58 0.80 -4.73
CA VAL A 35 2.88 1.88 -5.43
C VAL A 35 1.37 1.67 -5.37
N ILE A 36 0.90 0.43 -5.62
CA ILE A 36 -0.53 0.10 -5.56
C ILE A 36 -1.07 0.25 -4.13
N MET A 37 -0.35 -0.28 -3.13
CA MET A 37 -0.70 -0.15 -1.72
C MET A 37 -0.80 1.31 -1.28
N SER A 38 0.24 2.11 -1.55
CA SER A 38 0.24 3.52 -1.15
C SER A 38 -0.86 4.33 -1.85
N GLY A 39 -1.09 4.09 -3.15
CA GLY A 39 -2.17 4.75 -3.90
C GLY A 39 -3.56 4.36 -3.39
N THR A 40 -3.81 3.07 -3.15
CA THR A 40 -5.11 2.60 -2.62
C THR A 40 -5.37 3.10 -1.21
N GLN A 41 -4.35 3.12 -0.36
CA GLN A 41 -4.47 3.61 1.00
C GLN A 41 -4.70 5.13 1.06
N TYR A 42 -4.05 5.90 0.19
CA TYR A 42 -4.30 7.33 0.02
C TYR A 42 -5.74 7.63 -0.41
N GLU A 43 -6.23 6.95 -1.45
CA GLU A 43 -7.60 7.13 -1.93
C GLU A 43 -8.62 6.69 -0.88
N TYR A 44 -8.33 5.64 -0.11
CA TYR A 44 -9.17 5.21 1.01
C TYR A 44 -9.31 6.31 2.08
N TYR A 45 -8.20 6.94 2.48
CA TYR A 45 -8.25 8.06 3.42
C TYR A 45 -9.01 9.27 2.86
N LYS A 46 -8.91 9.54 1.56
CA LYS A 46 -9.67 10.59 0.91
C LYS A 46 -11.17 10.32 0.95
N ILE A 47 -11.59 9.08 0.68
CA ILE A 47 -13.00 8.66 0.76
C ILE A 47 -13.53 8.80 2.18
N ILE A 48 -12.75 8.37 3.19
CA ILE A 48 -13.14 8.52 4.60
C ILE A 48 -13.29 9.99 4.99
N ARG A 49 -12.40 10.87 4.50
CA ARG A 49 -12.47 12.28 4.84
C ARG A 49 -13.78 12.93 4.39
N GLU A 50 -14.33 12.49 3.26
CA GLU A 50 -15.62 12.97 2.75
C GLU A 50 -16.82 12.53 3.62
N THR A 51 -16.66 11.54 4.52
CA THR A 51 -17.73 11.14 5.46
C THR A 51 -17.76 11.96 6.74
N GLY A 52 -16.86 12.94 6.89
CA GLY A 52 -16.72 13.78 8.08
C GLY A 52 -15.85 13.17 9.18
N ILE A 53 -15.25 12.00 8.95
CA ILE A 53 -14.26 11.40 9.86
C ILE A 53 -12.86 11.83 9.42
N GLU A 54 -12.16 12.61 10.23
CA GLU A 54 -10.82 13.10 9.90
C GLU A 54 -9.71 12.12 10.28
N ALA A 55 -9.68 10.88 9.78
CA ALA A 55 -8.65 9.88 10.16
C ALA A 55 -7.19 10.32 9.86
N GLN A 56 -6.23 9.85 10.66
CA GLN A 56 -4.83 10.31 10.66
C GLN A 56 -4.05 9.62 9.56
N MET A 57 -4.14 10.20 8.36
CA MET A 57 -3.56 9.65 7.15
C MET A 57 -2.07 9.30 7.30
N CYS A 58 -1.25 10.18 7.90
CA CYS A 58 0.19 9.93 8.02
C CYS A 58 0.52 8.69 8.86
N ALA A 59 -0.11 8.54 10.03
CA ALA A 59 0.12 7.38 10.92
C ALA A 59 -0.34 6.08 10.23
N GLY A 60 -1.48 6.13 9.56
CA GLY A 60 -1.99 5.07 8.70
C GLY A 60 -1.03 4.65 7.60
N MET A 61 -0.58 5.61 6.79
CA MET A 61 0.32 5.37 5.65
C MET A 61 1.65 4.77 6.09
N ILE A 62 2.23 5.26 7.18
CA ILE A 62 3.46 4.70 7.76
C ILE A 62 3.22 3.25 8.22
N THR A 63 2.10 3.00 8.89
CA THR A 63 1.74 1.69 9.40
C THR A 63 1.52 0.67 8.28
N GLY A 64 0.76 1.04 7.26
CA GLY A 64 0.52 0.22 6.08
C GLY A 64 1.80 -0.06 5.29
N GLY A 65 2.65 0.96 5.11
CA GLY A 65 3.96 0.81 4.47
C GLY A 65 4.90 -0.10 5.25
N ALA A 66 5.00 0.07 6.57
CA ALA A 66 5.80 -0.79 7.45
C ALA A 66 5.29 -2.24 7.42
N ALA A 67 3.97 -2.44 7.41
CA ALA A 67 3.38 -3.77 7.33
C ALA A 67 3.70 -4.47 6.00
N TYR A 68 3.62 -3.74 4.89
CA TYR A 68 3.97 -4.25 3.57
C TYR A 68 5.47 -4.59 3.45
N LEU A 69 6.35 -3.74 3.98
CA LEU A 69 7.79 -3.98 4.04
C LEU A 69 8.13 -5.23 4.85
N LEU A 70 7.56 -5.36 6.05
CA LEU A 70 7.74 -6.53 6.90
C LEU A 70 7.25 -7.80 6.20
N ALA A 71 6.05 -7.77 5.61
CA ALA A 71 5.51 -8.92 4.89
C ALA A 71 6.42 -9.32 3.71
N THR A 72 6.94 -8.34 2.96
CA THR A 72 7.83 -8.61 1.82
C THR A 72 9.16 -9.21 2.27
N PHE A 73 9.79 -8.66 3.31
CA PHE A 73 11.08 -9.15 3.81
C PHE A 73 10.97 -10.52 4.48
N ILE A 74 9.82 -10.83 5.09
CA ILE A 74 9.56 -12.18 5.62
C ILE A 74 9.31 -13.15 4.47
N ALA A 75 8.53 -12.77 3.46
CA ALA A 75 8.26 -13.60 2.29
C ALA A 75 9.52 -13.88 1.45
N SER A 76 10.47 -12.94 1.38
CA SER A 76 11.76 -13.14 0.71
C SER A 76 12.76 -13.95 1.51
N GLY A 77 12.44 -14.32 2.76
CA GLY A 77 13.31 -15.09 3.64
C GLY A 77 14.44 -14.27 4.31
N VAL A 78 14.47 -12.95 4.12
CA VAL A 78 15.46 -12.06 4.76
C VAL A 78 15.20 -11.94 6.26
N LEU A 79 13.92 -11.92 6.66
CA LEU A 79 13.50 -11.88 8.06
C LEU A 79 12.74 -13.16 8.44
N GLY A 80 12.91 -13.62 9.68
CA GLY A 80 12.13 -14.73 10.22
C GLY A 80 10.67 -14.33 10.51
N TYR A 81 9.75 -15.31 10.50
CA TYR A 81 8.33 -15.09 10.78
C TYR A 81 8.04 -14.40 12.12
N ARG A 82 8.95 -14.52 13.10
CA ARG A 82 8.84 -13.88 14.42
C ARG A 82 8.72 -12.36 14.33
N PHE A 83 9.27 -11.75 13.28
CA PHE A 83 9.20 -10.30 13.06
C PHE A 83 7.77 -9.82 12.72
N PHE A 84 6.84 -10.71 12.35
CA PHE A 84 5.42 -10.31 12.26
C PHE A 84 4.85 -9.84 13.59
N LEU A 85 5.43 -10.24 14.72
CA LEU A 85 5.01 -9.75 16.03
C LEU A 85 5.19 -8.24 16.18
N LEU A 86 6.05 -7.60 15.39
CA LEU A 86 6.17 -6.13 15.35
C LEU A 86 4.91 -5.43 14.84
N LEU A 87 4.02 -6.13 14.13
CA LEU A 87 2.73 -5.56 13.72
C LEU A 87 1.82 -5.28 14.92
N ILE A 88 1.91 -6.09 15.98
CA ILE A 88 1.07 -5.94 17.18
C ILE A 88 1.29 -4.56 17.85
N PRO A 89 2.51 -4.17 18.27
CA PRO A 89 2.73 -2.86 18.85
C PRO A 89 2.48 -1.74 17.84
N LEU A 90 2.65 -2.00 16.54
CA LEU A 90 2.48 -1.00 15.49
C LEU A 90 0.99 -0.67 15.25
N PHE A 91 0.11 -1.67 15.29
CA PHE A 91 -1.35 -1.45 15.31
C PHE A 91 -1.83 -0.83 16.64
N ALA A 92 -1.26 -1.27 17.77
CA ALA A 92 -1.58 -0.64 19.05
C ALA A 92 -1.19 0.85 19.06
N ALA A 93 -0.02 1.20 18.53
CA ALA A 93 0.41 2.58 18.38
C ALA A 93 -0.54 3.38 17.48
N LEU A 94 -0.99 2.83 16.36
CA LEU A 94 -1.98 3.48 15.50
C LEU A 94 -3.28 3.79 16.24
N MET A 95 -3.82 2.82 16.99
CA MET A 95 -5.02 3.01 17.80
C MET A 95 -4.83 4.07 18.89
N ILE A 96 -3.67 4.06 19.57
CA ILE A 96 -3.32 5.08 20.57
C ILE A 96 -3.27 6.46 19.89
N THR A 97 -2.59 6.59 18.75
CA THR A 97 -2.49 7.88 18.05
C THR A 97 -3.85 8.41 17.61
N GLU A 98 -4.77 7.55 17.18
CA GLU A 98 -6.14 7.97 16.84
C GLU A 98 -6.96 8.34 18.08
N LEU A 99 -6.76 7.66 19.21
CA LEU A 99 -7.53 7.91 20.44
C LEU A 99 -7.15 9.24 21.11
N TYR A 100 -5.88 9.64 21.03
CA TYR A 100 -5.35 10.86 21.66
C TYR A 100 -5.32 12.09 20.73
N ARG A 101 -5.91 11.98 19.54
CA ARG A 101 -6.04 13.08 18.59
C ARG A 101 -7.39 13.78 18.74
#